data_AF-A0A7J9YTQ1-F1
#
_entry.id   AF-A0A7J9YTQ1-F1
#
_cell.length_a   1.000
_cell.length_b   1.000
_cell.length_c   1.000
_cell.angle_alpha   90.00
_cell.angle_beta   90.00
_cell.angle_gamma   90.00
#
_symmetry.space_group_name_H-M   'P 1'
#
loop_
_entity.id
_entity.type
_entity.pdbx_description
1 polymer ?
#
loop_
_entity_poly.entity_id
_entity_poly.type
_entity_poly.pdbx_seq_one_letter_code
_entity_poly.pdbx_strand_id
1 'polypeptide(L)'
;MRAIVSEAEERAARIVRDAEVEAKRVRERAEAEGRERLEKVRHALEELQGTFGAKPPGAAASVADDGATTAAPDNGRPGAEVDPGPVPVPEPEPPLIPEPEPQPTPEPIPEPPSEPEPPLIPEPTPPPDEGTPPQAAADTAPGAGARSTDAAGARLVAMNMALDGASREAIEAHLGESYALEDAGAIVDEVLSLKAK
;
A
#
# COMPACT_ATOMS: atom_id res chain seq x y z
N MET A 1 -6.41 -30.92 36.73
CA MET A 1 -6.28 -31.10 35.27
C MET A 1 -7.60 -30.85 34.53
N ARG A 2 -8.61 -31.74 34.54
CA ARG A 2 -9.82 -31.59 33.68
C ARG A 2 -10.52 -30.22 33.75
N ALA A 3 -10.65 -29.60 34.93
CA ALA A 3 -11.24 -28.27 35.07
C ALA A 3 -10.45 -27.16 34.34
N ILE A 4 -9.12 -27.21 34.39
CA ILE A 4 -8.22 -26.23 33.73
C ILE A 4 -8.35 -26.34 32.20
N VAL A 5 -8.51 -27.56 31.68
CA VAL A 5 -8.73 -27.80 30.25
C VAL A 5 -10.08 -27.19 29.81
N SER A 6 -11.15 -27.43 30.57
CA SER A 6 -12.47 -26.85 30.29
C SER A 6 -12.47 -25.31 30.30
N GLU A 7 -11.75 -24.68 31.23
CA GLU A 7 -11.62 -23.22 31.29
C GLU A 7 -10.83 -22.67 30.09
N ALA A 8 -9.75 -23.37 29.70
CA ALA A 8 -8.96 -23.02 28.52
C ALA A 8 -9.78 -23.15 27.22
N GLU A 9 -10.58 -24.20 27.08
CA GLU A 9 -11.50 -24.41 25.95
C GLU A 9 -12.57 -23.30 25.88
N GLU A 10 -13.20 -22.92 27.00
CA GLU A 10 -14.15 -21.80 27.03
C GLU A 10 -13.48 -20.45 26.70
N ARG A 11 -12.21 -20.26 27.11
CA ARG A 11 -11.45 -19.05 26.77
C ARG A 11 -11.10 -19.00 25.29
N ALA A 12 -10.65 -20.11 24.72
CA ALA A 12 -10.40 -20.23 23.28
C ALA A 12 -11.68 -20.01 22.45
N ALA A 13 -12.80 -20.62 22.85
CA ALA A 13 -14.09 -20.46 22.18
C ALA A 13 -14.68 -19.04 22.30
N ARG A 14 -14.28 -18.23 23.28
CA ARG A 14 -14.57 -16.79 23.33
C ARG A 14 -13.71 -16.03 22.33
N ILE A 15 -12.39 -16.21 22.37
CA ILE A 15 -11.43 -15.55 21.48
C ILE A 15 -11.79 -15.78 20.00
N VAL A 16 -12.12 -17.01 19.60
CA VAL A 16 -12.51 -17.32 18.21
C VAL A 16 -13.79 -16.57 17.82
N ARG A 17 -14.82 -16.58 18.67
CA ARG A 17 -16.09 -15.88 18.39
C ARG A 17 -15.90 -14.36 18.28
N ASP A 18 -15.09 -13.79 19.16
CA ASP A 18 -14.80 -12.34 19.14
C ASP A 18 -14.00 -11.97 17.88
N ALA A 19 -13.03 -12.80 17.48
CA ALA A 19 -12.28 -12.63 16.24
C ALA A 19 -13.16 -12.77 14.98
N GLU A 20 -14.12 -13.70 14.95
CA GLU A 20 -15.09 -13.83 13.86
C GLU A 20 -16.00 -12.60 13.74
N VAL A 21 -16.43 -12.03 14.87
CA VAL A 21 -17.23 -10.79 14.90
C VAL A 21 -16.43 -9.60 14.38
N GLU A 22 -15.17 -9.44 14.81
CA GLU A 22 -14.30 -8.38 14.29
C GLU A 22 -13.94 -8.56 12.82
N ALA A 23 -13.59 -9.78 12.38
CA ALA A 23 -13.34 -10.07 10.96
C ALA A 23 -14.55 -9.73 10.08
N LYS A 24 -15.77 -10.02 10.56
CA LYS A 24 -17.01 -9.61 9.88
C LYS A 24 -17.15 -8.08 9.82
N ARG A 25 -16.94 -7.37 10.93
CA ARG A 25 -17.00 -5.89 10.99
C ARG A 25 -16.00 -5.24 10.04
N VAL A 26 -14.77 -5.74 9.99
CA VAL A 26 -13.72 -5.26 9.08
C VAL A 26 -14.13 -5.48 7.63
N ARG A 27 -14.65 -6.66 7.28
CA ARG A 27 -15.12 -6.94 5.90
C ARG A 27 -16.29 -6.03 5.52
N GLU A 28 -17.29 -5.88 6.38
CA GLU A 28 -18.44 -5.01 6.12
C GLU A 28 -18.04 -3.53 5.93
N ARG A 29 -17.07 -3.04 6.70
CA ARG A 29 -16.49 -1.70 6.51
C ARG A 29 -15.75 -1.58 5.18
N ALA A 30 -14.87 -2.52 4.85
CA ALA A 30 -14.10 -2.52 3.61
C ALA A 30 -15.01 -2.61 2.36
N GLU A 31 -16.09 -3.39 2.42
CA GLU A 31 -17.10 -3.46 1.36
C GLU A 31 -17.89 -2.15 1.20
N ALA A 32 -18.15 -1.42 2.29
CA ALA A 32 -18.83 -0.12 2.27
C ALA A 32 -17.92 0.98 1.69
N GLU A 33 -16.68 1.07 2.16
CA GLU A 33 -15.67 1.98 1.61
C GLU A 33 -15.38 1.69 0.13
N GLY A 34 -15.32 0.41 -0.25
CA GLY A 34 -15.14 -0.01 -1.65
C GLY A 34 -16.27 0.47 -2.55
N ARG A 35 -17.53 0.37 -2.09
CA ARG A 35 -18.69 0.92 -2.80
C ARG A 35 -18.63 2.44 -2.93
N GLU A 36 -18.33 3.15 -1.85
CA GLU A 36 -18.20 4.61 -1.86
C GLU A 36 -17.10 5.09 -2.84
N ARG A 37 -15.96 4.39 -2.87
CA ARG A 37 -14.86 4.68 -3.82
C ARG A 37 -15.31 4.44 -5.27
N LEU A 38 -16.06 3.37 -5.55
CA LEU A 38 -16.60 3.12 -6.89
C LEU A 38 -17.64 4.17 -7.32
N GLU A 39 -18.49 4.63 -6.41
CA GLU A 39 -19.43 5.73 -6.66
C GLU A 39 -18.71 7.05 -6.96
N LYS A 40 -17.65 7.39 -6.21
CA LYS A 40 -16.78 8.55 -6.47
C LYS A 40 -16.08 8.47 -7.83
N VAL A 41 -15.51 7.31 -8.18
CA VAL A 41 -14.88 7.08 -9.49
C VAL A 41 -15.91 7.24 -10.62
N ARG A 42 -17.12 6.71 -10.44
CA ARG A 42 -18.21 6.86 -11.41
C ARG A 42 -18.61 8.33 -11.59
N HIS A 43 -18.79 9.09 -10.51
CA HIS A 43 -19.11 10.51 -10.58
C HIS A 43 -18.01 11.30 -11.31
N ALA A 44 -16.74 11.05 -10.99
CA ALA A 44 -15.61 11.69 -11.66
C ALA A 44 -15.55 11.35 -13.16
N LEU A 45 -15.93 10.13 -13.56
CA LEU A 45 -16.02 9.74 -14.96
C LEU A 45 -17.19 10.41 -15.69
N GLU A 46 -18.37 10.52 -15.04
CA GLU A 46 -19.54 11.22 -15.58
C GLU A 46 -19.27 12.73 -15.75
N GLU A 47 -18.57 13.35 -14.79
CA GLU A 47 -18.11 14.75 -14.87
C GLU A 47 -17.10 14.94 -16.03
N LEU A 48 -16.08 14.08 -16.11
CA LEU A 48 -15.09 14.12 -17.18
C LEU A 48 -15.74 13.92 -18.56
N GLN A 49 -16.66 12.96 -18.69
CA GLN A 49 -17.43 12.74 -19.92
C GLN A 49 -18.33 13.94 -20.26
N GLY A 50 -18.87 14.64 -19.26
CA GLY A 50 -19.57 15.92 -19.44
C GLY A 50 -18.68 16.99 -20.07
N THR A 51 -17.43 17.12 -19.60
CA THR A 51 -16.47 18.09 -20.18
C THR A 51 -16.06 17.76 -21.62
N PHE A 52 -15.93 16.48 -21.98
CA PHE A 52 -15.63 16.05 -23.36
C PHE A 52 -16.85 16.01 -24.29
N GLY A 53 -18.05 15.81 -23.74
CA GLY A 53 -19.32 15.83 -24.49
C GLY A 53 -19.81 17.24 -24.82
N ALA A 54 -19.33 18.26 -24.09
CA ALA A 54 -19.53 19.66 -24.43
C ALA A 54 -18.75 20.02 -25.71
N LYS A 55 -19.40 19.83 -26.87
CA LYS A 55 -18.88 20.22 -28.19
C LYS A 55 -18.19 21.60 -28.12
N PRO A 56 -16.89 21.72 -28.44
CA PRO A 56 -16.22 23.01 -28.38
C PRO A 56 -16.88 23.99 -29.35
N PRO A 57 -17.25 25.20 -28.90
CA PRO A 57 -17.82 26.23 -29.76
C PRO A 57 -16.71 26.84 -30.64
N GLY A 58 -16.27 26.11 -31.67
CA GLY A 58 -15.14 26.56 -32.51
C GLY A 58 -14.79 25.75 -33.77
N ALA A 59 -15.41 24.58 -34.03
CA ALA A 59 -15.10 23.77 -35.21
C ALA A 59 -16.29 23.69 -36.18
N ALA A 60 -16.31 24.59 -37.17
CA ALA A 60 -17.20 24.58 -38.33
C ALA A 60 -16.46 25.11 -39.57
N ALA A 61 -16.82 24.59 -40.76
CA ALA A 61 -16.14 24.77 -42.06
C ALA A 61 -14.73 24.13 -42.12
N SER A 62 -14.24 23.57 -43.23
CA SER A 62 -14.81 23.16 -44.53
C SER A 62 -13.85 22.09 -45.13
N VAL A 63 -14.03 21.43 -46.28
CA VAL A 63 -14.91 21.58 -47.47
C VAL A 63 -15.42 20.19 -47.90
N ALA A 64 -16.58 20.11 -48.56
CA ALA A 64 -16.91 19.07 -49.53
C ALA A 64 -17.14 19.76 -50.89
N ASP A 65 -16.58 19.23 -51.97
CA ASP A 65 -16.85 19.74 -53.33
C ASP A 65 -16.98 18.58 -54.32
N ASP A 66 -17.83 18.80 -55.32
CA ASP A 66 -18.50 17.78 -56.13
C ASP A 66 -17.82 17.56 -57.49
N GLY A 67 -18.01 16.40 -58.13
CA GLY A 67 -17.16 16.01 -59.27
C GLY A 67 -17.67 14.92 -60.20
N ALA A 68 -18.96 14.92 -60.55
CA ALA A 68 -19.55 13.93 -61.47
C ALA A 68 -19.58 14.40 -62.95
N THR A 69 -19.11 13.56 -63.89
CA THR A 69 -19.33 13.63 -65.38
C THR A 69 -18.59 12.43 -66.02
N THR A 70 -19.23 11.30 -66.36
CA THR A 70 -20.14 10.92 -67.49
C THR A 70 -19.43 10.25 -68.69
N ALA A 71 -20.22 9.44 -69.41
CA ALA A 71 -20.00 8.82 -70.74
C ALA A 71 -19.14 7.53 -70.86
N ALA A 72 -19.84 6.43 -71.10
CA ALA A 72 -19.45 5.30 -71.97
C ALA A 72 -20.32 5.41 -73.27
N PRO A 73 -20.00 4.80 -74.45
CA PRO A 73 -19.61 3.38 -74.54
C PRO A 73 -18.63 2.94 -75.67
N ASP A 74 -18.17 1.69 -75.53
CA ASP A 74 -17.98 0.67 -76.58
C ASP A 74 -17.13 0.95 -77.85
N ASN A 75 -15.89 0.44 -77.88
CA ASN A 75 -15.57 -0.79 -78.64
C ASN A 75 -14.19 -1.36 -78.29
N GLY A 76 -14.05 -2.69 -78.33
CA GLY A 76 -12.98 -3.38 -77.59
C GLY A 76 -11.76 -3.84 -78.39
N ARG A 77 -10.61 -3.86 -77.71
CA ARG A 77 -9.81 -5.08 -77.53
C ARG A 77 -8.81 -4.93 -76.37
N PRO A 78 -8.62 -5.94 -75.51
CA PRO A 78 -7.77 -5.82 -74.32
C PRO A 78 -6.29 -6.00 -74.69
N GLY A 79 -5.62 -4.90 -75.01
CA GLY A 79 -4.19 -4.79 -74.71
C GLY A 79 -4.06 -4.56 -73.21
N ALA A 80 -3.70 -5.59 -72.45
CA ALA A 80 -3.45 -5.45 -71.02
C ALA A 80 -2.14 -4.68 -70.82
N GLU A 81 -2.25 -3.35 -70.83
CA GLU A 81 -1.23 -2.46 -70.31
C GLU A 81 -1.10 -2.78 -68.82
N VAL A 82 -0.03 -3.49 -68.46
CA VAL A 82 0.25 -3.89 -67.08
C VAL A 82 0.69 -2.63 -66.35
N ASP A 83 -0.28 -1.92 -65.79
CA ASP A 83 -0.05 -0.94 -64.73
C ASP A 83 0.79 -1.65 -63.65
N PRO A 84 2.03 -1.19 -63.38
CA PRO A 84 2.86 -1.76 -62.33
C PRO A 84 2.32 -1.27 -60.98
N GLY A 85 1.15 -1.82 -60.61
CA GLY A 85 0.55 -1.65 -59.30
C GLY A 85 1.60 -1.95 -58.23
N PRO A 86 1.63 -1.16 -57.14
CA PRO A 86 2.73 -1.18 -56.19
C PRO A 86 2.99 -2.61 -55.71
N VAL A 87 4.18 -3.12 -56.03
CA VAL A 87 4.64 -4.43 -55.54
C VAL A 87 4.51 -4.41 -54.01
N PRO A 88 3.77 -5.37 -53.41
CA PRO A 88 3.63 -5.40 -51.97
C PRO A 88 5.02 -5.64 -51.37
N VAL A 89 5.60 -4.58 -50.81
CA VAL A 89 6.82 -4.68 -50.01
C VAL A 89 6.47 -5.58 -48.83
N PRO A 90 7.23 -6.67 -48.57
CA PRO A 90 7.00 -7.49 -47.39
C PRO A 90 7.00 -6.61 -46.15
N GLU A 91 5.98 -6.75 -45.29
CA GLU A 91 5.97 -6.04 -44.01
C GLU A 91 7.25 -6.40 -43.24
N PRO A 92 7.91 -5.41 -42.60
CA PRO A 92 9.12 -5.67 -41.85
C PRO A 92 8.81 -6.65 -40.71
N GLU A 93 9.56 -7.75 -40.65
CA GLU A 93 9.43 -8.71 -39.55
C GLU A 93 9.58 -7.98 -38.20
N PRO A 94 8.72 -8.27 -37.21
CA PRO A 94 8.78 -7.61 -35.92
C PRO A 94 10.15 -7.89 -35.27
N PRO A 95 10.76 -6.90 -34.58
CA PRO A 95 12.05 -7.10 -33.95
C PRO A 95 11.95 -8.23 -32.92
N LEU A 96 12.90 -9.17 -32.98
CA LEU A 96 13.00 -10.24 -31.99
C LEU A 96 13.12 -9.62 -30.60
N ILE A 97 12.11 -9.86 -29.77
CA ILE A 97 12.14 -9.48 -28.36
C ILE A 97 13.29 -10.27 -27.71
N PRO A 98 14.27 -9.64 -27.05
CA PRO A 98 15.33 -10.36 -26.37
C PRO A 98 14.73 -11.37 -25.38
N GLU A 99 15.22 -12.61 -25.41
CA GLU A 99 14.84 -13.58 -24.39
C GLU A 99 15.24 -13.04 -23.00
N PRO A 100 14.38 -13.21 -21.97
CA PRO A 100 14.68 -12.70 -20.64
C PRO A 100 15.95 -13.37 -20.11
N GLU A 101 16.92 -12.55 -19.67
CA GLU A 101 18.15 -13.05 -19.07
C GLU A 101 17.83 -13.97 -17.88
N PRO A 102 18.55 -15.10 -17.71
CA PRO A 102 18.30 -16.01 -16.60
C PRO A 102 18.52 -15.27 -15.27
N GLN A 103 17.49 -15.31 -14.41
CA GLN A 103 17.57 -14.65 -13.11
C GLN A 103 18.77 -15.15 -12.31
N PRO A 104 19.45 -14.27 -11.55
CA PRO A 104 20.61 -14.66 -10.75
C PRO A 104 20.22 -15.75 -9.76
N THR A 105 21.02 -16.82 -9.70
CA THR A 105 20.86 -17.87 -8.71
C THR A 105 20.99 -17.24 -7.32
N PRO A 106 20.02 -17.41 -6.41
CA PRO A 106 20.11 -16.82 -5.08
C PRO A 106 21.36 -17.32 -4.35
N GLU A 107 22.11 -16.40 -3.74
CA GLU A 107 23.28 -16.73 -2.93
C GLU A 107 22.89 -17.66 -1.77
N PRO A 108 23.79 -18.56 -1.34
CA PRO A 108 23.51 -19.45 -0.21
C PRO A 108 23.25 -18.61 1.05
N ILE A 109 22.06 -18.78 1.63
CA ILE A 109 21.71 -18.16 2.92
C ILE A 109 22.76 -18.61 3.96
N PRO A 110 23.38 -17.67 4.69
CA PRO A 110 24.33 -18.03 5.76
C PRO A 110 23.70 -18.99 6.76
N GLU A 111 24.46 -20.01 7.18
CA GLU A 111 24.00 -20.92 8.23
C GLU A 111 23.63 -20.12 9.50
N PRO A 112 22.53 -20.46 10.18
CA PRO A 112 22.11 -19.74 11.37
C PRO A 112 23.21 -19.84 12.44
N PRO A 113 23.45 -18.76 13.22
CA PRO A 113 24.39 -18.83 14.33
C PRO A 113 23.94 -19.93 15.30
N SER A 114 24.91 -20.71 15.80
CA SER A 114 24.62 -21.78 16.76
C SER A 114 23.81 -21.26 17.93
N GLU A 115 22.70 -21.94 18.23
CA GLU A 115 21.81 -21.58 19.33
C GLU A 115 22.62 -21.56 20.64
N PRO A 116 22.52 -20.50 21.47
CA PRO A 116 23.34 -20.38 22.67
C PRO A 116 23.04 -21.53 23.64
N GLU A 117 24.08 -22.19 24.14
CA GLU A 117 23.92 -23.20 25.20
C GLU A 117 23.13 -22.61 26.37
N PRO A 118 22.12 -23.33 26.90
CA PRO A 118 21.32 -22.81 28.00
C PRO A 118 22.23 -22.57 29.22
N PRO A 119 22.12 -21.41 29.89
CA PRO A 119 22.95 -21.14 31.05
C PRO A 119 22.69 -22.19 32.13
N LEU A 120 23.77 -22.78 32.65
CA LEU A 120 23.69 -23.70 33.78
C LEU A 120 23.12 -22.94 34.98
N ILE A 121 21.85 -23.20 35.28
CA ILE A 121 21.16 -22.61 36.43
C ILE A 121 21.84 -23.15 37.69
N PRO A 122 22.43 -22.31 38.56
CA PRO A 122 22.96 -22.78 39.83
C PRO A 122 21.84 -23.40 40.67
N GLU A 123 22.15 -24.46 41.43
CA GLU A 123 21.18 -25.01 42.39
C GLU A 123 20.69 -23.90 43.34
N PRO A 124 19.40 -23.90 43.73
CA PRO A 124 18.84 -22.86 44.58
C PRO A 124 19.51 -22.89 45.96
N THR A 125 20.33 -21.88 46.23
CA THR A 125 20.82 -21.55 47.58
C THR A 125 19.63 -21.44 48.53
N PRO A 126 19.70 -21.99 49.77
CA PRO A 126 18.62 -21.87 50.74
C PRO A 126 18.23 -20.40 50.99
N PRO A 127 16.94 -20.12 51.26
CA PRO A 127 16.45 -18.75 51.37
C PRO A 127 17.18 -18.00 52.50
N PRO A 128 17.59 -16.74 52.28
CA PRO A 128 18.12 -15.92 53.35
C PRO A 128 17.02 -15.58 54.37
N ASP A 129 17.45 -15.44 55.61
CA ASP A 129 16.64 -15.10 56.78
C ASP A 129 15.95 -13.72 56.64
N GLU A 130 14.90 -13.47 57.44
CA GLU A 130 14.11 -12.25 57.38
C GLU A 130 14.93 -11.00 57.76
N GLY A 131 15.17 -10.08 56.82
CA GLY A 131 15.80 -8.80 57.16
C GLY A 131 16.32 -7.94 56.01
N THR A 132 15.43 -7.14 55.40
CA THR A 132 15.74 -5.87 54.68
C THR A 132 16.70 -5.90 53.48
N PRO A 133 16.19 -5.61 52.27
CA PRO A 133 16.98 -4.98 51.20
C PRO A 133 16.73 -3.45 51.11
N PRO A 134 17.75 -2.63 50.82
CA PRO A 134 17.60 -1.19 50.60
C PRO A 134 17.06 -0.86 49.20
N GLN A 135 16.50 0.35 49.04
CA GLN A 135 16.18 0.89 47.72
C GLN A 135 17.45 1.11 46.88
N ALA A 136 17.47 0.53 45.68
CA ALA A 136 18.31 0.96 44.56
C ALA A 136 17.42 1.02 43.31
N ALA A 137 17.61 2.06 42.48
CA ALA A 137 16.59 2.49 41.53
C ALA A 137 16.55 1.66 40.24
N ALA A 138 15.33 1.26 39.84
CA ALA A 138 14.90 1.05 38.46
C ALA A 138 13.35 1.08 38.41
N ASP A 139 12.79 2.24 38.76
CA ASP A 139 11.35 2.47 38.74
C ASP A 139 10.88 2.60 37.28
N THR A 140 10.15 1.62 36.75
CA THR A 140 9.04 1.78 35.79
C THR A 140 8.27 0.46 35.72
N ALA A 141 7.31 0.25 36.62
CA ALA A 141 6.30 -0.79 36.43
C ALA A 141 5.31 -0.36 35.32
N PRO A 142 4.78 -1.29 34.50
CA PRO A 142 3.77 -0.96 33.49
C PRO A 142 2.41 -0.71 34.16
N GLY A 143 2.21 0.51 34.65
CA GLY A 143 0.92 1.02 35.13
C GLY A 143 -0.08 1.19 33.99
N ALA A 144 -1.33 0.78 34.22
CA ALA A 144 -2.41 0.93 33.23
C ALA A 144 -2.59 2.41 32.84
N GLY A 145 -2.52 2.71 31.54
CA GLY A 145 -2.59 4.08 30.99
C GLY A 145 -1.25 4.78 30.76
N ALA A 146 -0.11 4.08 30.89
CA ALA A 146 1.19 4.65 30.55
C ALA A 146 1.29 4.99 29.04
N ARG A 147 1.59 6.27 28.75
CA ARG A 147 1.96 6.74 27.40
C ARG A 147 3.26 6.06 26.94
N SER A 148 3.36 5.74 25.66
CA SER A 148 4.51 5.01 25.12
C SER A 148 5.78 5.86 25.12
N THR A 149 6.91 5.35 25.60
CA THR A 149 8.21 6.04 25.55
C THR A 149 8.97 5.77 24.25
N ASP A 150 8.38 5.04 23.29
CA ASP A 150 9.05 4.65 22.05
C ASP A 150 9.13 5.79 21.02
N ALA A 151 10.32 6.38 20.91
CA ALA A 151 10.63 7.42 19.92
C ALA A 151 10.64 6.92 18.46
N ALA A 152 10.84 5.62 18.20
CA ALA A 152 10.81 5.06 16.86
C ALA A 152 9.36 4.92 16.34
N GLY A 153 8.48 4.34 17.16
CA GLY A 153 7.03 4.31 16.90
C GLY A 153 6.43 5.71 16.80
N ALA A 154 6.83 6.64 17.67
CA ALA A 154 6.46 8.05 17.59
C ALA A 154 6.79 8.66 16.21
N ARG A 155 8.02 8.46 15.71
CA ARG A 155 8.43 8.94 14.38
C ARG A 155 7.59 8.33 13.26
N LEU A 156 7.27 7.03 13.33
CA LEU A 156 6.44 6.35 12.33
C LEU A 156 5.01 6.92 12.29
N VAL A 157 4.40 7.15 13.45
CA VAL A 157 3.09 7.80 13.57
C VAL A 157 3.14 9.23 13.03
N ALA A 158 4.16 10.00 13.40
CA ALA A 158 4.38 11.36 12.90
C ALA A 158 4.54 11.38 11.37
N MET A 159 5.28 10.43 10.80
CA MET A 159 5.44 10.29 9.35
C MET A 159 4.12 9.95 8.65
N ASN A 160 3.31 9.05 9.20
CA ASN A 160 2.00 8.74 8.64
C ASN A 160 1.08 9.98 8.67
N MET A 161 0.98 10.68 9.80
CA MET A 161 0.19 11.91 9.91
C MET A 161 0.69 13.02 8.97
N ALA A 162 2.01 13.15 8.78
CA ALA A 162 2.59 14.11 7.84
C ALA A 162 2.32 13.74 6.37
N LEU A 163 2.22 12.45 6.03
CA LEU A 163 1.76 11.98 4.71
C LEU A 163 0.27 12.30 4.49
N ASP A 164 -0.56 12.07 5.51
CA ASP A 164 -1.99 12.41 5.53
C ASP A 164 -2.27 13.93 5.50
N GLY A 165 -1.23 14.76 5.70
CA GLY A 165 -1.31 16.22 5.58
C GLY A 165 -1.62 16.97 6.88
N ALA A 166 -1.45 16.34 8.04
CA ALA A 166 -1.60 17.00 9.34
C ALA A 166 -0.57 18.16 9.54
N SER A 167 -0.96 19.18 10.30
CA SER A 167 -0.06 20.29 10.67
C SER A 167 0.94 19.86 11.76
N ARG A 168 2.06 20.58 11.86
CA ARG A 168 3.07 20.41 12.91
C ARG A 168 2.43 20.32 14.30
N GLU A 169 1.53 21.25 14.62
CA GLU A 169 0.87 21.29 15.94
C GLU A 169 -0.05 20.09 16.18
N ALA A 170 -0.75 19.61 15.15
CA ALA A 170 -1.63 18.45 15.26
C ALA A 170 -0.83 17.16 15.52
N ILE A 171 0.35 17.03 14.92
CA ILE A 171 1.26 15.89 15.12
C ILE A 171 1.88 15.97 16.52
N GLU A 172 2.40 17.13 16.95
CA GLU A 172 2.94 17.34 18.30
C GLU A 172 1.89 17.05 19.39
N ALA A 173 0.63 17.48 19.20
CA ALA A 173 -0.45 17.21 20.14
C ALA A 173 -0.75 15.70 20.27
N HIS A 174 -0.83 14.98 19.15
CA HIS A 174 -1.08 13.54 19.16
C HIS A 174 0.08 12.75 19.78
N LEU A 175 1.32 13.20 19.54
CA LEU A 175 2.52 12.66 20.18
C LEU A 175 2.52 12.90 21.68
N GLY A 176 2.18 14.10 22.17
CA GLY A 176 2.11 14.39 23.60
C GLY A 176 1.01 13.62 24.35
N GLU A 177 -0.09 13.29 23.67
CA GLU A 177 -1.18 12.48 24.23
C GLU A 177 -0.89 10.97 24.21
N SER A 178 -0.22 10.46 23.17
CA SER A 178 0.01 9.01 22.99
C SER A 178 1.38 8.55 23.51
N TYR A 179 2.37 9.44 23.55
CA TYR A 179 3.76 9.16 23.89
C TYR A 179 4.30 10.05 25.02
N ALA A 180 5.30 9.54 25.73
CA ALA A 180 6.04 10.23 26.79
C ALA A 180 7.48 10.49 26.30
N LEU A 181 7.61 11.46 25.39
CA LEU A 181 8.88 11.83 24.75
C LEU A 181 9.45 13.10 25.39
N GLU A 182 10.77 13.16 25.54
CA GLU A 182 11.46 14.37 26.05
C GLU A 182 11.45 15.50 25.01
N ASP A 183 11.54 15.18 23.71
CA ASP A 183 11.47 16.14 22.61
C ASP A 183 10.63 15.59 21.45
N ALA A 184 9.32 15.84 21.50
CA ALA A 184 8.41 15.52 20.40
C ALA A 184 8.61 16.47 19.21
N GLY A 185 9.03 17.71 19.44
CA GLY A 185 9.13 18.75 18.41
C GLY A 185 10.23 18.46 17.40
N ALA A 186 11.42 18.04 17.87
CA ALA A 186 12.52 17.64 16.99
C ALA A 186 12.14 16.48 16.05
N ILE A 187 11.34 15.52 16.52
CA ILE A 187 10.86 14.40 15.71
C ILE A 187 9.92 14.90 14.60
N VAL A 188 9.01 15.82 14.91
CA VAL A 188 8.07 16.38 13.91
C VAL A 188 8.80 17.25 12.89
N ASP A 189 9.77 18.07 13.32
CA ASP A 189 10.57 18.91 12.41
C ASP A 189 11.41 18.06 11.44
N GLU A 190 12.00 16.96 11.90
CA GLU A 190 12.76 16.05 11.03
C GLU A 190 11.85 15.36 10.00
N VAL A 191 10.68 14.88 10.44
CA VAL A 191 9.68 14.24 9.56
C VAL A 191 9.12 15.20 8.51
N LEU A 192 8.78 16.43 8.90
CA LEU A 192 8.28 17.45 7.97
C LEU A 192 9.37 17.91 7.00
N SER A 193 10.61 18.02 7.45
CA SER A 193 11.78 18.31 6.60
C SER A 193 12.03 17.20 5.57
N LEU A 194 11.81 15.94 5.94
CA LEU A 194 11.91 14.80 5.02
C LEU A 194 10.79 14.79 3.98
N LYS A 195 9.56 15.16 4.36
CA LYS A 195 8.39 15.23 3.47
C LYS A 195 8.45 16.41 2.48
N ALA A 196 9.27 17.42 2.76
CA ALA A 196 9.44 18.61 1.92
C ALA A 196 10.50 18.47 0.81
N LYS A 197 11.02 17.27 0.56
CA LYS A 197 12.18 16.99 -0.29
C LYS A 197 11.87 15.99 -1.41
#